data_AF-A0A536X9A7-F1
#
_entry.id   AF-A0A536X9A7-F1
#
_cell.length_a   1.000
_cell.length_b   1.000
_cell.length_c   1.000
_cell.angle_alpha   90.00
_cell.angle_beta   90.00
_cell.angle_gamma   90.00
#
_symmetry.space_group_name_H-M   'P 1'
#
loop_
_entity.id
_entity.type
_entity.pdbx_description
1 polymer ?
#
loop_
_entity_poly.entity_id
_entity_poly.type
_entity_poly.pdbx_seq_one_letter_code
_entity_poly.pdbx_strand_id
1 'polypeptide(L)'
;MIAKLIRWSIANRFLVLLATLMVTAWGVWSLSRTPLDAIPDLSDVQVIIRTTFPGQAPQIVENQITYPLTTTMLSVPGAKVVRGYSMFGDSFVYILFEDGTDPYWARSRVLEYLNQVQSRLPAQAKASLGPDATGVGWVYEYALIDRTGKMDLSQLRALQDWFLKYELKTVANVSEVASVG
;
A
#
# COMPACT_ATOMS: atom_id res chain seq x y z
N MET A 1 47.49 18.15 10.41
CA MET A 1 46.75 16.90 10.65
C MET A 1 46.71 16.00 9.40
N ILE A 2 46.25 16.48 8.24
CA ILE A 2 46.18 15.72 6.98
C ILE A 2 47.54 15.10 6.59
N ALA A 3 48.62 15.89 6.61
CA ALA A 3 49.97 15.39 6.31
C ALA A 3 50.47 14.29 7.28
N LYS A 4 49.92 14.22 8.50
CA LYS A 4 50.25 13.16 9.47
C LYS A 4 49.52 11.87 9.09
N LEU A 5 48.25 11.96 8.67
CA LEU A 5 47.46 10.82 8.18
C LEU A 5 48.09 10.22 6.93
N ILE A 6 48.47 11.04 5.95
CA ILE A 6 49.10 10.58 4.71
C ILE A 6 50.41 9.82 5.00
N ARG A 7 51.28 10.40 5.85
CA ARG A 7 52.54 9.75 6.25
C ARG A 7 52.29 8.42 6.97
N TRP A 8 51.28 8.36 7.83
CA TRP A 8 50.88 7.12 8.51
C TRP A 8 50.36 6.07 7.53
N SER A 9 49.54 6.45 6.54
CA SER A 9 49.04 5.53 5.50
C SER A 9 50.16 4.99 4.62
N ILE A 10 51.15 5.81 4.27
CA ILE A 10 52.33 5.37 3.49
C ILE A 10 53.17 4.38 4.29
N ALA A 11 53.42 4.68 5.58
CA ALA A 11 54.17 3.79 6.46
C ALA A 11 53.46 2.45 6.70
N ASN A 12 52.12 2.45 6.76
CA ASN A 12 51.29 1.27 7.02
C ASN A 12 50.62 0.71 5.75
N ARG A 13 51.32 0.75 4.60
CA ARG A 13 50.78 0.36 3.29
C ARG A 13 50.07 -1.01 3.27
N PHE A 14 50.55 -1.99 4.03
CA PHE A 14 49.94 -3.31 4.12
C PHE A 14 48.56 -3.26 4.80
N LEU A 15 48.45 -2.57 5.94
CA LEU A 15 47.19 -2.40 6.65
C LEU A 15 46.18 -1.59 5.82
N VAL A 16 46.66 -0.58 5.09
CA VAL A 16 45.82 0.20 4.17
C VAL A 16 45.28 -0.69 3.05
N LEU A 17 46.12 -1.51 2.39
CA LEU A 17 45.67 -2.43 1.35
C LEU A 17 44.69 -3.48 1.87
N LEU A 18 44.94 -4.03 3.06
CA LEU A 18 44.01 -4.97 3.71
C LEU A 18 42.67 -4.32 4.02
N ALA A 19 42.68 -3.11 4.59
CA ALA A 19 41.46 -2.34 4.84
C ALA A 19 40.70 -2.05 3.55
N THR A 20 41.38 -1.62 2.49
CA THR A 20 40.77 -1.41 1.17
C THR A 20 40.14 -2.69 0.61
N LEU A 21 40.81 -3.84 0.76
CA LEU A 21 40.29 -5.12 0.31
C LEU A 21 39.03 -5.51 1.10
N MET A 22 39.04 -5.36 2.42
CA MET A 22 37.87 -5.62 3.27
C MET A 22 36.70 -4.70 2.92
N VAL A 23 36.94 -3.39 2.75
CA VAL A 23 35.91 -2.41 2.39
C VAL A 23 35.36 -2.70 0.99
N THR A 24 36.22 -3.06 0.03
CA THR A 24 35.78 -3.45 -1.32
C THR A 24 34.93 -4.73 -1.28
N ALA A 25 35.37 -5.76 -0.56
CA ALA A 25 34.61 -7.00 -0.42
C ALA A 25 33.26 -6.76 0.27
N TRP A 26 33.22 -5.93 1.31
CA TRP A 26 31.98 -5.51 1.96
C TRP A 26 31.09 -4.72 1.00
N GLY A 27 31.65 -3.80 0.21
CA GLY A 27 30.94 -3.01 -0.77
C GLY A 27 30.29 -3.87 -1.85
N VAL A 28 31.02 -4.86 -2.39
CA VAL A 28 30.48 -5.83 -3.36
C VAL A 28 29.37 -6.67 -2.74
N TRP A 29 29.56 -7.14 -1.50
CA TRP A 29 28.54 -7.89 -0.77
C TRP A 29 27.27 -7.06 -0.54
N SER A 30 27.42 -5.81 -0.11
CA SER A 30 26.32 -4.88 0.09
C SER A 30 25.60 -4.61 -1.23
N LEU A 31 26.33 -4.28 -2.30
CA LEU A 31 25.75 -3.99 -3.61
C LEU A 31 24.91 -5.17 -4.14
N SER A 32 25.36 -6.40 -3.92
CA SER A 32 24.63 -7.61 -4.33
C SER A 32 23.35 -7.88 -3.54
N ARG A 33 23.17 -7.25 -2.37
CA ARG A 33 22.03 -7.45 -1.47
C ARG A 33 21.14 -6.22 -1.32
N THR A 34 21.53 -5.08 -1.88
CA THR A 34 20.72 -3.86 -1.84
C THR A 34 19.44 -4.10 -2.66
N PRO A 35 18.24 -3.88 -2.08
CA PRO A 35 16.99 -3.93 -2.84
C PRO A 35 17.02 -2.96 -4.01
N LEU A 36 16.54 -3.41 -5.16
CA LEU A 36 16.47 -2.62 -6.38
C LEU A 36 15.00 -2.49 -6.79
N ASP A 37 14.61 -1.28 -7.17
CA ASP A 37 13.32 -0.99 -7.80
C ASP A 37 13.55 -0.08 -9.02
N ALA A 38 12.57 -0.01 -9.92
CA ALA A 38 12.66 0.78 -11.14
C ALA A 38 12.70 2.29 -10.85
N ILE A 39 11.95 2.74 -9.85
CA ILE A 39 11.86 4.13 -9.39
C ILE A 39 11.69 4.16 -7.87
N PRO A 40 12.07 5.25 -7.19
CA PRO A 40 11.72 5.44 -5.78
C PRO A 40 10.19 5.50 -5.61
N ASP A 41 9.70 5.16 -4.42
CA ASP A 41 8.30 5.38 -4.08
C ASP A 41 7.99 6.88 -4.07
N LEU A 42 7.02 7.27 -4.91
CA LEU A 42 6.55 8.65 -5.08
C LEU A 42 5.15 8.85 -4.49
N SER A 43 4.57 7.82 -3.87
CA SER A 43 3.20 7.88 -3.39
C SER A 43 3.11 8.64 -2.06
N ASP A 44 2.08 9.48 -1.95
CA ASP A 44 1.70 10.06 -0.66
C ASP A 44 1.24 8.95 0.28
N VAL A 45 1.45 9.15 1.58
CA VAL A 45 0.86 8.28 2.60
C VAL A 45 -0.65 8.44 2.53
N GLN A 46 -1.32 7.37 2.13
CA GLN A 46 -2.76 7.37 1.92
C GLN A 46 -3.43 6.22 2.65
N VAL A 47 -4.60 6.51 3.21
CA VAL A 47 -5.49 5.51 3.78
C VAL A 47 -6.83 5.60 3.08
N ILE A 48 -7.31 4.46 2.59
CA ILE A 48 -8.57 4.36 1.86
C ILE A 48 -9.61 3.74 2.80
N ILE A 49 -10.81 4.31 2.81
CA ILE A 49 -12.00 3.68 3.39
C ILE A 49 -12.96 3.39 2.24
N ARG A 50 -13.28 2.10 2.05
CA ARG A 50 -14.33 1.68 1.13
C ARG A 50 -15.56 1.33 1.93
N THR A 51 -16.70 1.88 1.55
CA THR A 51 -18.00 1.55 2.13
C THR A 51 -18.96 1.09 1.05
N THR A 52 -19.47 -0.14 1.20
CA THR A 52 -20.51 -0.66 0.29
C THR A 52 -21.89 -0.29 0.83
N PHE A 53 -22.77 0.23 -0.03
CA PHE A 53 -24.18 0.53 0.27
C PHE A 53 -25.08 0.15 -0.91
N PRO A 54 -25.29 -1.16 -1.15
CA PRO A 54 -25.84 -1.68 -2.40
C PRO A 54 -27.22 -1.10 -2.78
N GLY A 55 -27.40 -0.82 -4.07
CA GLY A 55 -28.68 -0.37 -4.63
C GLY A 55 -29.02 1.10 -4.40
N GLN A 56 -28.13 1.88 -3.79
CA GLN A 56 -28.37 3.28 -3.48
C GLN A 56 -27.80 4.22 -4.54
N ALA A 57 -28.56 5.28 -4.83
CA ALA A 57 -28.14 6.33 -5.76
C ALA A 57 -26.93 7.13 -5.23
N PRO A 58 -26.06 7.66 -6.10
CA PRO A 58 -24.88 8.43 -5.69
C PRO A 58 -25.19 9.56 -4.69
N GLN A 59 -26.31 10.28 -4.86
CA GLN A 59 -26.71 11.34 -3.93
C GLN A 59 -27.03 10.82 -2.52
N ILE A 60 -27.63 9.64 -2.41
CA ILE A 60 -27.94 9.01 -1.12
C ILE A 60 -26.65 8.52 -0.46
N VAL A 61 -25.76 7.92 -1.24
CA VAL A 61 -24.42 7.52 -0.78
C VAL A 61 -23.64 8.73 -0.28
N GLU A 62 -23.67 9.85 -1.00
CA GLU A 62 -23.04 11.09 -0.57
C GLU A 62 -23.57 11.55 0.79
N ASN A 63 -24.89 11.73 0.89
CA ASN A 63 -25.51 12.31 2.07
C ASN A 63 -25.40 11.42 3.32
N GLN A 64 -25.49 10.09 3.16
CA GLN A 64 -25.55 9.15 4.29
C GLN A 64 -24.21 8.50 4.63
N ILE A 65 -23.26 8.44 3.70
CA ILE A 65 -22.00 7.71 3.84
C ILE A 65 -20.80 8.63 3.65
N THR A 66 -20.60 9.14 2.45
CA THR A 66 -19.36 9.84 2.07
C THR A 66 -19.20 11.15 2.84
N TYR A 67 -20.25 11.95 2.94
CA TYR A 67 -20.23 13.22 3.66
C TYR A 67 -19.90 13.06 5.17
N PRO A 68 -20.60 12.20 5.95
CA PRO A 68 -20.26 12.02 7.36
C PRO A 68 -18.87 11.40 7.57
N LEU A 69 -18.41 10.52 6.67
CA LEU A 69 -17.05 9.98 6.72
C LEU A 69 -16.01 11.07 6.45
N THR A 70 -16.10 11.76 5.31
CA THR A 70 -15.11 12.77 4.90
C THR A 70 -14.98 13.90 5.93
N THR A 71 -16.10 14.44 6.42
CA THR A 71 -16.11 15.51 7.44
C THR A 71 -15.48 15.09 8.76
N THR A 72 -15.66 13.84 9.17
CA THR A 72 -14.99 13.28 10.36
C THR A 72 -13.50 13.09 10.09
N MET A 73 -13.13 12.58 8.91
CA MET A 73 -11.74 12.33 8.54
C MET A 73 -10.91 13.61 8.38
N LEU A 74 -11.53 14.76 8.11
CA LEU A 74 -10.84 16.06 8.11
C LEU A 74 -10.22 16.41 9.47
N SER A 75 -10.75 15.85 10.56
CA SER A 75 -10.25 16.08 11.92
C SER A 75 -9.20 15.05 12.38
N VAL A 76 -8.81 14.12 11.50
CA VAL A 76 -7.74 13.16 11.79
C VAL A 76 -6.41 13.92 11.78
N PRO A 77 -5.59 13.80 12.85
CA PRO A 77 -4.29 14.46 12.89
C PRO A 77 -3.38 14.04 11.74
N GLY A 78 -2.75 15.02 11.09
CA GLY A 78 -1.86 14.79 9.94
C GLY A 78 -2.58 14.61 8.60
N ALA A 79 -3.92 14.64 8.56
CA ALA A 79 -4.66 14.63 7.30
C ALA A 79 -4.43 15.96 6.54
N LYS A 80 -3.86 15.86 5.34
CA LYS A 80 -3.57 16.97 4.42
C LYS A 80 -4.75 17.24 3.50
N VAL A 81 -5.29 16.17 2.90
CA VAL A 81 -6.44 16.24 1.97
C VAL A 81 -7.32 15.02 2.16
N VAL A 82 -8.65 15.23 2.20
CA VAL A 82 -9.63 14.15 2.18
C VAL A 82 -10.44 14.24 0.89
N ARG A 83 -10.47 13.16 0.11
CA ARG A 83 -11.22 13.06 -1.14
C ARG A 83 -12.34 12.04 -0.97
N GLY A 84 -13.57 12.43 -1.26
CA GLY A 84 -14.74 11.55 -1.25
C GLY A 84 -15.24 11.28 -2.67
N TYR A 85 -15.59 10.03 -2.96
CA TYR A 85 -16.23 9.61 -4.19
C TYR A 85 -17.50 8.82 -3.85
N SER A 86 -18.62 9.30 -4.36
CA SER A 86 -19.93 8.67 -4.19
C SER A 86 -20.39 8.09 -5.51
N MET A 87 -20.45 6.76 -5.56
CA MET A 87 -20.88 5.99 -6.73
C MET A 87 -22.19 5.28 -6.43
N PHE A 88 -22.81 4.69 -7.45
CA PHE A 88 -23.98 3.86 -7.24
C PHE A 88 -23.56 2.60 -6.46
N GLY A 89 -24.05 2.45 -5.23
CA GLY A 89 -23.75 1.28 -4.39
C GLY A 89 -22.43 1.30 -3.62
N ASP A 90 -21.54 2.26 -3.85
CA ASP A 90 -20.20 2.30 -3.25
C ASP A 90 -19.76 3.73 -2.91
N SER A 91 -19.04 3.88 -1.79
CA SER A 91 -18.34 5.11 -1.38
C SER A 91 -16.87 4.82 -1.19
N PHE A 92 -16.01 5.69 -1.73
CA PHE A 92 -14.58 5.67 -1.50
C PHE A 92 -14.13 6.98 -0.87
N VAL A 93 -13.47 6.89 0.29
CA VAL A 93 -12.88 8.04 0.97
C VAL A 93 -11.37 7.82 1.05
N TYR A 94 -10.62 8.74 0.45
CA TYR A 94 -9.15 8.75 0.45
C TYR A 94 -8.67 9.83 1.41
N ILE A 95 -7.91 9.43 2.43
CA ILE A 95 -7.28 10.33 3.38
C ILE A 95 -5.80 10.37 3.04
N LEU A 96 -5.33 11.51 2.51
CA LEU A 96 -3.93 11.77 2.20
C LEU A 96 -3.30 12.51 3.38
N PHE A 97 -2.13 12.04 3.82
CA PHE A 97 -1.41 12.59 4.96
C PHE A 97 -0.27 13.50 4.52
N GLU A 98 0.27 14.26 5.47
CA GLU A 98 1.51 15.02 5.27
C GLU A 98 2.71 14.08 5.04
N ASP A 99 3.64 14.55 4.22
CA ASP A 99 4.86 13.85 3.87
C ASP A 99 5.67 13.49 5.13
N GLY A 100 6.19 12.26 5.20
CA GLY A 100 6.92 11.75 6.37
C GLY A 100 6.04 11.19 7.50
N THR A 101 4.72 11.18 7.34
CA THR A 101 3.82 10.45 8.25
C THR A 101 4.08 8.94 8.18
N ASP A 102 4.14 8.25 9.31
CA ASP A 102 4.24 6.80 9.32
C ASP A 102 2.94 6.14 8.77
N PRO A 103 3.02 5.26 7.75
CA PRO A 103 1.83 4.66 7.15
C PRO A 103 0.97 3.87 8.15
N TYR A 104 1.60 3.14 9.07
CA TYR A 104 0.88 2.33 10.05
C TYR A 104 0.23 3.17 11.15
N TRP A 105 0.86 4.26 11.54
CA TRP A 105 0.29 5.28 12.41
C TRP A 105 -0.94 5.90 11.76
N ALA A 106 -0.84 6.34 10.50
CA ALA A 106 -1.96 6.92 9.75
C ALA A 106 -3.16 5.95 9.70
N ARG A 107 -2.91 4.68 9.36
CA ARG A 107 -3.95 3.63 9.34
C ARG A 107 -4.59 3.43 10.72
N SER A 108 -3.80 3.42 11.78
CA SER A 108 -4.28 3.26 13.16
C SER A 108 -5.11 4.45 13.62
N ARG A 109 -4.73 5.68 13.25
CA ARG A 109 -5.52 6.89 13.53
C ARG A 109 -6.83 6.87 12.78
N VAL A 110 -6.83 6.55 11.48
CA VAL A 110 -8.06 6.46 10.68
C VAL A 110 -9.00 5.41 11.25
N LEU A 111 -8.48 4.25 11.70
CA LEU A 111 -9.31 3.20 12.31
C LEU A 111 -10.02 3.68 13.57
N GLU A 112 -9.36 4.49 14.41
CA GLU A 112 -9.97 5.05 15.62
C GLU A 112 -11.16 5.96 15.27
N TYR A 113 -10.99 6.87 14.32
CA TYR A 113 -12.06 7.78 13.89
C TYR A 113 -13.18 7.05 13.15
N LEU A 114 -12.84 6.01 12.37
CA LEU A 114 -13.83 5.19 11.67
C LEU A 114 -14.73 4.47 12.69
N ASN A 115 -14.15 3.92 13.76
CA ASN A 115 -14.91 3.27 14.82
C ASN A 115 -15.91 4.22 15.51
N GLN A 116 -15.55 5.51 15.66
CA GLN A 116 -16.44 6.52 16.26
C GLN A 116 -17.62 6.89 15.35
N VAL A 117 -17.42 6.88 14.03
CA VAL A 117 -18.47 7.23 13.06
C VAL A 117 -19.32 6.04 12.64
N GLN A 118 -18.87 4.81 12.89
CA GLN A 118 -19.54 3.59 12.48
C GLN A 118 -21.02 3.55 12.90
N SER A 119 -21.36 4.06 14.10
CA SER A 119 -22.74 4.09 14.60
C SER A 119 -23.64 5.12 13.91
N ARG A 120 -23.07 6.07 13.17
CA ARG A 120 -23.80 7.07 12.36
C ARG A 120 -24.08 6.58 10.95
N LEU A 121 -23.42 5.49 10.52
CA LEU A 121 -23.66 4.90 9.20
C LEU A 121 -24.95 4.06 9.22
N PRO A 122 -25.69 4.00 8.10
CA PRO A 122 -26.82 3.10 7.95
C PRO A 122 -26.45 1.65 8.26
N ALA A 123 -27.34 0.88 8.87
CA ALA A 123 -27.08 -0.51 9.28
C ALA A 123 -26.69 -1.45 8.11
N GLN A 124 -27.08 -1.12 6.89
CA GLN A 124 -26.74 -1.90 5.69
C GLN A 124 -25.36 -1.54 5.11
N ALA A 125 -24.78 -0.41 5.54
CA ALA A 125 -23.49 0.04 5.03
C ALA A 125 -22.34 -0.70 5.73
N LYS A 126 -21.39 -1.18 4.93
CA LYS A 126 -20.19 -1.87 5.45
C LYS A 126 -18.95 -1.08 5.09
N ALA A 127 -18.43 -0.33 6.06
CA ALA A 127 -17.17 0.39 5.94
C ALA A 127 -15.99 -0.53 6.28
N SER A 128 -14.94 -0.48 5.46
CA SER A 128 -13.72 -1.26 5.63
C SER A 128 -12.51 -0.42 5.22
N LEU A 129 -11.39 -0.66 5.90
CA LEU A 129 -10.11 -0.08 5.52
C LEU A 129 -9.59 -0.77 4.25
N GLY A 130 -9.05 0.02 3.32
CA GLY A 130 -8.40 -0.48 2.12
C GLY A 130 -7.11 -1.25 2.41
N PRO A 131 -6.53 -1.89 1.39
CA PRO A 131 -5.30 -2.66 1.54
C PRO A 131 -4.12 -1.79 2.01
N ASP A 132 -3.04 -2.44 2.44
CA ASP A 132 -1.77 -1.78 2.75
C ASP A 132 -0.97 -1.58 1.45
N ALA A 133 -1.53 -0.81 0.51
CA ALA A 133 -0.95 -0.50 -0.78
C ALA A 133 -1.58 0.76 -1.39
N THR A 134 -0.93 1.29 -2.42
CA THR A 134 -1.43 2.41 -3.23
C THR A 134 -1.72 1.97 -4.67
N GLY A 135 -2.17 2.88 -5.52
CA GLY A 135 -2.34 2.61 -6.96
C GLY A 135 -1.02 2.26 -7.67
N VAL A 136 0.14 2.57 -7.07
CA VAL A 136 1.46 2.18 -7.56
C VAL A 136 1.78 0.71 -7.21
N GLY A 137 1.07 0.12 -6.25
CA GLY A 137 1.27 -1.27 -5.80
C GLY A 137 0.75 -2.34 -6.77
N TRP A 138 0.40 -1.97 -8.00
CA TRP A 138 -0.09 -2.88 -9.03
C TRP A 138 1.11 -3.51 -9.75
N VAL A 139 1.66 -4.57 -9.14
CA VAL A 139 2.94 -5.17 -9.57
C VAL A 139 2.78 -6.19 -10.70
N TYR A 140 1.78 -7.06 -10.62
CA TYR A 140 1.60 -8.16 -11.56
C TYR A 140 0.12 -8.40 -11.88
N GLU A 141 -0.22 -8.32 -13.16
CA GLU A 141 -1.54 -8.62 -13.68
C GLU A 141 -1.47 -9.85 -14.60
N TYR A 142 -2.51 -10.68 -14.54
CA TYR A 142 -2.66 -11.85 -15.40
C TYR A 142 -4.13 -12.11 -15.73
N ALA A 143 -4.37 -12.90 -16.77
CA ALA A 143 -5.69 -13.37 -17.16
C ALA A 143 -5.74 -14.90 -17.16
N LEU A 144 -6.84 -15.46 -16.66
CA LEU A 144 -7.12 -16.89 -16.77
C LEU A 144 -7.85 -17.16 -18.08
N ILE A 145 -7.29 -18.05 -18.89
CA ILE A 145 -7.82 -18.36 -20.23
C ILE A 145 -7.81 -19.87 -20.41
N ASP A 146 -8.99 -20.46 -20.63
CA ASP A 146 -9.11 -21.84 -21.12
C ASP A 146 -9.48 -21.85 -22.60
N ARG A 147 -8.52 -22.28 -23.44
CA ARG A 147 -8.72 -22.40 -24.89
C ARG A 147 -9.41 -23.70 -25.32
N THR A 148 -9.56 -24.65 -24.41
CA THR A 148 -10.20 -25.95 -24.68
C THR A 148 -11.71 -25.90 -24.55
N GLY A 149 -12.25 -24.86 -23.92
CA GLY A 149 -13.67 -24.67 -23.68
C GLY A 149 -14.25 -25.56 -22.58
N LYS A 150 -13.41 -26.13 -21.70
CA LYS A 150 -13.84 -26.96 -20.57
C LYS A 150 -14.26 -26.13 -19.37
N MET A 151 -13.67 -24.95 -19.20
CA MET A 151 -13.98 -24.00 -18.15
C MET A 151 -14.62 -22.74 -18.72
N ASP A 152 -15.78 -22.38 -18.19
CA ASP A 152 -16.40 -21.08 -18.46
C ASP A 152 -15.86 -19.97 -17.53
N LEU A 153 -16.31 -18.73 -17.75
CA LEU A 153 -15.89 -17.57 -16.96
C LEU A 153 -16.21 -17.72 -15.47
N SER A 154 -17.32 -18.35 -15.12
CA SER A 154 -17.72 -18.54 -13.73
C SER A 154 -16.78 -19.52 -13.01
N GLN A 155 -16.36 -20.57 -13.71
CA GLN A 155 -15.42 -21.56 -13.21
C GLN A 155 -14.01 -21.00 -13.09
N LEU A 156 -13.57 -20.19 -14.07
CA LEU A 156 -12.28 -19.49 -13.98
C LEU A 156 -12.28 -18.46 -12.83
N ARG A 157 -13.39 -17.74 -12.64
CA ARG A 157 -13.56 -16.84 -11.50
C ARG A 157 -13.52 -17.59 -10.17
N ALA A 158 -14.16 -18.75 -10.09
CA ALA A 158 -14.10 -19.60 -8.90
C ALA A 158 -12.67 -20.09 -8.63
N LEU A 159 -11.92 -20.51 -9.67
CA LEU A 159 -10.52 -20.89 -9.54
C LEU A 159 -9.67 -19.71 -9.00
N GLN A 160 -9.92 -18.50 -9.50
CA GLN A 160 -9.26 -17.29 -9.01
C GLN A 160 -9.55 -17.04 -7.53
N ASP A 161 -10.83 -16.95 -7.16
CA ASP A 161 -11.27 -16.50 -5.84
C ASP A 161 -11.01 -17.53 -4.74
N TRP A 162 -11.05 -18.83 -5.07
CA TRP A 162 -10.99 -19.91 -4.09
C TRP A 162 -9.67 -20.67 -4.06
N PHE A 163 -8.78 -20.47 -5.04
CA PHE A 163 -7.46 -21.11 -5.07
C PHE A 163 -6.35 -20.09 -5.25
N LEU A 164 -6.23 -19.47 -6.43
CA LEU A 164 -5.07 -18.63 -6.78
C LEU A 164 -4.91 -17.43 -5.84
N LYS A 165 -6.02 -16.79 -5.46
CA LYS A 165 -6.01 -15.67 -4.51
C LYS A 165 -5.35 -16.03 -3.18
N TYR A 166 -5.64 -17.21 -2.64
CA TYR A 166 -5.09 -17.64 -1.36
C TYR A 166 -3.62 -18.03 -1.48
N GLU A 167 -3.25 -18.77 -2.53
CA GLU A 167 -1.85 -19.14 -2.80
C GLU A 167 -0.98 -17.88 -2.94
N LEU A 168 -1.40 -16.93 -3.77
CA LEU A 168 -0.63 -15.70 -4.04
C LEU A 168 -0.60 -14.74 -2.84
N LYS A 169 -1.64 -14.71 -2.00
CA LYS A 169 -1.68 -13.85 -0.81
C LYS A 169 -0.70 -14.30 0.28
N THR A 170 -0.22 -15.55 0.24
CA THR A 170 0.80 -16.03 1.19
C THR A 170 2.22 -15.59 0.85
N VAL A 171 2.43 -15.04 -0.35
CA VAL A 171 3.74 -14.55 -0.78
C VAL A 171 4.14 -13.34 0.06
N ALA A 172 5.39 -13.33 0.53
CA ALA A 172 5.91 -12.23 1.34
C ALA A 172 5.78 -10.88 0.63
N ASN A 173 5.39 -9.85 1.39
CA ASN A 173 5.17 -8.48 0.93
C ASN A 173 3.99 -8.28 -0.05
N VAL A 174 3.13 -9.29 -0.24
CA VAL A 174 1.86 -9.12 -0.97
C VAL A 174 0.77 -8.66 -0.01
N SER A 175 0.27 -7.43 -0.20
CA SER A 175 -0.80 -6.88 0.64
C SER A 175 -2.19 -7.36 0.21
N GLU A 176 -2.44 -7.44 -1.10
CA GLU A 176 -3.71 -7.88 -1.68
C GLU A 176 -3.53 -8.59 -3.02
N VAL A 177 -4.38 -9.59 -3.27
CA VAL A 177 -4.60 -10.20 -4.58
C VAL A 177 -6.05 -9.95 -4.94
N ALA A 178 -6.26 -8.95 -5.81
CA ALA A 178 -7.59 -8.52 -6.24
C ALA A 178 -8.02 -9.30 -7.49
N SER A 179 -9.28 -9.70 -7.51
CA SER A 179 -9.86 -10.42 -8.64
C SER A 179 -10.62 -9.44 -9.53
N VAL A 180 -10.25 -9.38 -10.80
CA VAL A 180 -10.81 -8.46 -11.81
C VAL A 180 -11.57 -9.26 -12.88
N GLY A 181 -12.76 -8.79 -13.26
CA GLY A 181 -13.64 -9.44 -14.24
C GLY A 181 -14.86 -10.12 -13.64
#